data_AF-A0A935DPB2-F1
#
_entry.id   AF-A0A935DPB2-F1
#
_cell.length_a   1.000
_cell.length_b   1.000
_cell.length_c   1.000
_cell.angle_alpha   90.00
_cell.angle_beta   90.00
_cell.angle_gamma   90.00
#
_symmetry.space_group_name_H-M   'P 1'
#
loop_
_entity.id
_entity.type
_entity.pdbx_description
1 polymer ?
#
loop_
_entity_poly.entity_id
_entity_poly.type
_entity_poly.pdbx_seq_one_letter_code
_entity_poly.pdbx_strand_id
1 'polypeptide(L)'
;MSIVAEWDFPAAEAIVRQAWKQRADLVVAEVHEGGKHRARWLLSYTDWELLRDCPAPLLLVKNKSLYRHPKLLATIDPLHAFAKPASLDREILRTGSQLTHALQGELHALHVFSPPMPILPPLAMGPIVDVSTPRDETEAEARKRFMGELGGFEVKRSNRHLVAGRPVDVIPAVARKTRSSIVLMGAVSRSGLKRIFIGNTAETVIDSLGCDVLIVKPPRFEAKVPRASRGVQILSAAATP
;
A
#
# COMPACT_ATOMS: atom_id res chain seq x y z
N MET A 1 23.93 17.84 -2.53
CA MET A 1 22.48 17.93 -2.20
C MET A 1 21.93 19.17 -2.87
N SER A 2 21.01 19.02 -3.81
CA SER A 2 20.35 20.16 -4.47
C SER A 2 18.99 20.39 -3.81
N ILE A 3 18.72 21.61 -3.38
CA ILE A 3 17.40 22.01 -2.89
C ILE A 3 16.70 22.75 -4.04
N VAL A 4 15.47 22.36 -4.34
CA VAL A 4 14.66 22.97 -5.39
C VAL A 4 13.34 23.39 -4.76
N ALA A 5 12.94 24.64 -4.99
CA ALA A 5 11.62 25.16 -4.69
C ALA A 5 10.96 25.62 -6.00
N GLU A 6 9.78 25.11 -6.29
CA GLU A 6 9.01 25.44 -7.49
C GLU A 6 7.58 25.85 -7.10
N TRP A 7 7.03 26.82 -7.83
CA TRP A 7 5.64 27.26 -7.69
C TRP A 7 4.81 26.59 -8.78
N ASP A 8 3.90 25.70 -8.39
CA ASP A 8 3.12 24.90 -9.34
C ASP A 8 1.82 24.38 -8.68
N PHE A 9 0.83 24.06 -9.51
CA PHE A 9 -0.50 23.65 -9.09
C PHE A 9 -1.08 22.59 -10.05
N PRO A 10 -1.86 21.61 -9.54
CA PRO A 10 -2.03 21.23 -8.14
C PRO A 10 -0.74 20.68 -7.51
N ALA A 11 -0.60 20.76 -6.19
CA ALA A 11 0.63 20.36 -5.49
C ALA A 11 1.04 18.89 -5.75
N ALA A 12 0.09 17.96 -5.81
CA ALA A 12 0.36 16.56 -6.11
C ALA A 12 0.96 16.40 -7.52
N GLU A 13 0.40 17.09 -8.51
CA GLU A 13 0.91 17.07 -9.88
C GLU A 13 2.31 17.70 -9.98
N ALA A 14 2.56 18.78 -9.24
CA ALA A 14 3.87 19.43 -9.17
C ALA A 14 4.94 18.45 -8.67
N ILE A 15 4.65 17.73 -7.60
CA ILE A 15 5.53 16.70 -7.04
C ILE A 15 5.78 15.59 -8.07
N VAL A 16 4.74 15.14 -8.79
CA VAL A 16 4.87 14.14 -9.86
C VAL A 16 5.77 14.62 -10.99
N ARG A 17 5.57 15.86 -11.47
CA ARG A 17 6.42 16.48 -12.50
C ARG A 17 7.88 16.54 -12.04
N GLN A 18 8.11 16.93 -10.79
CA GLN A 18 9.46 16.99 -10.24
C GLN A 18 10.09 15.61 -10.08
N ALA A 19 9.33 14.60 -9.64
CA ALA A 19 9.79 13.22 -9.56
C ALA A 19 10.26 12.69 -10.92
N TRP A 20 9.56 13.03 -12.01
CA TRP A 20 10.01 12.70 -13.37
C TRP A 20 11.29 13.44 -13.77
N LYS A 21 11.36 14.75 -13.53
CA LYS A 21 12.52 15.58 -13.88
C LYS A 21 13.79 15.10 -13.20
N GLN A 22 13.68 14.69 -11.93
CA GLN A 22 14.80 14.17 -11.14
C GLN A 22 15.04 12.67 -11.31
N ARG A 23 14.16 11.95 -12.04
CA ARG A 23 14.16 10.49 -12.11
C ARG A 23 14.18 9.84 -10.72
N ALA A 24 13.32 10.33 -9.83
CA ALA A 24 13.30 9.91 -8.44
C ALA A 24 12.98 8.41 -8.30
N ASP A 25 13.78 7.71 -7.50
CA ASP A 25 13.55 6.29 -7.14
C ASP A 25 12.62 6.12 -5.93
N LEU A 26 12.37 7.21 -5.19
CA LEU A 26 11.47 7.27 -4.03
C LEU A 26 10.95 8.70 -3.88
N VAL A 27 9.65 8.85 -3.62
CA VAL A 27 9.05 10.09 -3.15
C VAL A 27 8.70 9.92 -1.68
N VAL A 28 9.11 10.89 -0.85
CA VAL A 28 8.76 10.92 0.58
C VAL A 28 7.89 12.13 0.82
N ALA A 29 6.70 11.92 1.39
CA ALA A 29 5.78 12.97 1.77
C ALA A 29 5.36 12.79 3.22
N GLU A 30 5.50 13.84 4.03
CA GLU A 30 4.80 13.90 5.31
C GLU A 30 3.30 14.03 5.02
N VAL A 31 2.47 13.26 5.73
CA VAL A 31 1.02 13.36 5.59
C VAL A 31 0.60 14.76 6.04
N HIS A 32 -0.02 15.51 5.14
CA HIS A 32 -0.44 16.88 5.42
C HIS A 32 -1.61 16.85 6.39
N GLU A 33 -1.50 17.58 7.51
CA GLU A 33 -2.55 17.62 8.54
C GLU A 33 -3.90 18.05 7.94
N GLY A 34 -4.86 17.13 7.85
CA GLY A 34 -6.27 17.47 7.70
C GLY A 34 -6.69 18.24 8.95
N GLY A 35 -6.89 19.55 8.83
CA GLY A 35 -6.94 20.49 9.95
C GLY A 35 -7.81 20.08 11.15
N LYS A 36 -7.41 20.52 12.36
CA LYS A 36 -8.14 20.50 13.66
C LYS A 36 -8.95 19.25 14.06
N HIS A 37 -8.81 18.09 13.40
CA HIS A 37 -9.50 16.87 13.78
C HIS A 37 -8.65 15.99 14.71
N ARG A 38 -9.31 15.26 15.61
CA ARG A 38 -8.67 14.38 16.63
C ARG A 38 -7.92 13.17 16.03
N ALA A 39 -8.08 12.90 14.74
CA ALA A 39 -7.43 11.82 14.02
C ALA A 39 -6.30 12.37 13.13
N ARG A 40 -5.10 12.55 13.71
CA ARG A 40 -3.88 13.12 13.09
C ARG A 40 -3.31 12.34 11.90
N TRP A 41 -3.94 11.25 11.48
CA TRP A 41 -3.44 10.28 10.50
C TRP A 41 -4.31 10.16 9.24
N LEU A 42 -5.37 10.98 9.13
CA LEU A 42 -6.22 11.06 7.93
C LEU A 42 -5.47 11.78 6.81
N LEU A 43 -5.51 11.18 5.63
CA LEU A 43 -4.84 11.70 4.44
C LEU A 43 -5.55 12.93 3.86
N SER A 44 -4.77 13.91 3.42
CA SER A 44 -5.27 15.06 2.67
C SER A 44 -5.61 14.68 1.23
N TYR A 45 -6.30 15.57 0.52
CA TYR A 45 -6.55 15.42 -0.91
C TYR A 45 -5.25 15.25 -1.71
N THR A 46 -4.21 16.02 -1.38
CA THR A 46 -2.91 15.92 -2.04
C THR A 46 -2.26 14.55 -1.83
N ASP A 47 -2.37 13.97 -0.64
CA ASP A 47 -1.80 12.65 -0.35
C ASP A 47 -2.52 11.56 -1.16
N TRP A 48 -3.85 11.62 -1.30
CA TRP A 48 -4.62 10.69 -2.13
C TRP A 48 -4.28 10.79 -3.62
N GLU A 49 -4.10 12.01 -4.14
CA GLU A 49 -3.67 12.22 -5.52
C GLU A 49 -2.25 11.69 -5.75
N LEU A 50 -1.32 11.88 -4.81
CA LEU A 50 0.01 11.26 -4.88
C LEU A 50 -0.06 9.74 -4.84
N LEU A 51 -0.88 9.16 -3.96
CA LEU A 51 -1.04 7.70 -3.91
C LEU A 51 -1.58 7.14 -5.24
N ARG A 52 -2.37 7.92 -5.97
CA ARG A 52 -2.89 7.56 -7.29
C ARG A 52 -1.83 7.73 -8.38
N ASP A 53 -1.20 8.90 -8.46
CA ASP A 53 -0.42 9.32 -9.63
C ASP A 53 1.09 9.47 -9.39
N CYS A 54 1.62 9.13 -8.20
CA CYS A 54 3.07 9.12 -8.01
C CYS A 54 3.72 8.02 -8.88
N PRO A 55 4.69 8.37 -9.77
CA PRO A 55 5.31 7.43 -10.70
C PRO A 55 6.31 6.49 -10.03
N ALA A 56 6.83 6.89 -8.86
CA ALA A 56 7.79 6.14 -8.06
C ALA A 56 7.10 5.54 -6.82
N PRO A 57 7.78 4.63 -6.09
CA PRO A 57 7.36 4.30 -4.73
C PRO A 57 7.15 5.56 -3.88
N LEU A 58 6.05 5.58 -3.12
CA LEU A 58 5.66 6.73 -2.29
C LEU A 58 5.67 6.32 -0.81
N LEU A 59 6.58 6.88 -0.03
CA LEU A 59 6.59 6.78 1.42
C LEU A 59 5.77 7.93 2.01
N LEU A 60 4.63 7.59 2.60
CA LEU A 60 3.84 8.48 3.44
C LEU A 60 4.32 8.39 4.88
N VAL A 61 4.93 9.46 5.37
CA VAL A 61 5.41 9.60 6.74
C VAL A 61 4.27 10.13 7.59
N LYS A 62 3.77 9.28 8.49
CA LYS A 62 2.72 9.60 9.46
C LYS A 62 3.27 9.93 10.84
N ASN A 63 4.48 9.48 11.14
CA ASN A 63 5.11 9.63 12.45
C ASN A 63 6.40 10.44 12.36
N LYS A 64 6.64 11.29 13.37
CA LYS A 64 7.85 12.11 13.47
C LYS A 64 9.05 11.37 14.08
N SER A 65 8.91 10.07 14.32
CA SER A 65 9.96 9.26 14.96
C SER A 65 11.00 8.81 13.95
N LEU A 66 12.28 8.92 14.31
CA LEU A 66 13.37 8.41 13.49
C LEU A 66 13.34 6.88 13.43
N TYR A 67 13.62 6.31 12.25
CA TYR A 67 13.81 4.87 12.11
C TYR A 67 15.12 4.43 12.77
N ARG A 68 15.03 3.58 13.79
CA ARG A 68 16.17 2.89 14.41
C ARG A 68 15.92 1.39 14.35
N HIS A 69 16.58 0.68 13.44
CA HIS A 69 16.34 -0.75 13.17
C HIS A 69 14.83 -1.04 12.96
N PRO A 70 14.17 -0.35 12.00
CA PRO A 70 12.71 -0.41 11.86
C PRO A 70 12.24 -1.81 11.46
N LYS A 71 11.03 -2.16 11.89
CA LYS A 71 10.34 -3.37 11.42
C LYS A 71 9.46 -3.02 10.24
N LEU A 72 9.70 -3.65 9.10
CA LEU A 72 8.97 -3.43 7.86
C LEU A 72 8.00 -4.58 7.65
N LEU A 73 6.73 -4.30 7.34
CA LEU A 73 5.73 -5.32 7.04
C LEU A 73 5.33 -5.25 5.56
N ALA A 74 5.86 -6.17 4.75
CA ALA A 74 5.48 -6.34 3.36
C ALA A 74 4.16 -7.13 3.26
N THR A 75 3.11 -6.51 2.73
CA THR A 75 1.82 -7.17 2.49
C THR A 75 1.74 -7.63 1.05
N ILE A 76 1.64 -8.95 0.83
CA ILE A 76 1.59 -9.57 -0.51
C ILE A 76 0.33 -10.40 -0.70
N ASP A 77 -0.06 -10.60 -1.96
CA ASP A 77 -1.25 -11.37 -2.34
C ASP A 77 -0.93 -12.36 -3.47
N PRO A 78 -0.25 -13.48 -3.15
CA PRO A 78 0.20 -14.48 -4.12
C PRO A 78 -0.93 -15.18 -4.87
N LEU A 79 -2.15 -15.11 -4.33
CA LEU A 79 -3.35 -15.69 -4.93
C LEU A 79 -4.02 -14.73 -5.93
N HIS A 80 -3.52 -13.50 -6.06
CA HIS A 80 -3.94 -12.52 -7.05
C HIS A 80 -5.45 -12.30 -7.10
N ALA A 81 -6.13 -12.35 -5.95
CA ALA A 81 -7.59 -12.30 -5.86
C ALA A 81 -8.22 -11.06 -6.53
N PHE A 82 -7.41 -10.03 -6.78
CA PHE A 82 -7.79 -8.76 -7.41
C PHE A 82 -7.03 -8.44 -8.69
N ALA A 83 -6.55 -9.44 -9.45
CA ALA A 83 -5.86 -9.26 -10.74
C ALA A 83 -4.60 -8.39 -10.68
N LYS A 84 -3.77 -8.57 -9.63
CA LYS A 84 -2.44 -7.95 -9.54
C LYS A 84 -1.48 -8.60 -10.55
N PRO A 85 -0.49 -7.89 -11.11
CA PRO A 85 0.62 -8.54 -11.79
C PRO A 85 1.47 -9.30 -10.77
N ALA A 86 1.85 -10.55 -11.07
CA ALA A 86 2.75 -11.35 -10.22
C ALA A 86 4.11 -10.68 -9.95
N SER A 87 4.50 -9.71 -10.79
CA SER A 87 5.68 -8.90 -10.56
C SER A 87 5.57 -7.93 -9.38
N LEU A 88 4.35 -7.54 -8.96
CA LEU A 88 4.18 -6.52 -7.91
C LEU A 88 4.53 -7.05 -6.52
N ASP A 89 4.16 -8.29 -6.19
CA ASP A 89 4.50 -8.88 -4.89
C ASP A 89 6.01 -9.02 -4.71
N ARG A 90 6.71 -9.46 -5.76
CA ARG A 90 8.17 -9.48 -5.78
C ARG A 90 8.78 -8.10 -5.67
N GLU A 91 8.17 -7.09 -6.29
CA GLU A 91 8.62 -5.71 -6.19
C GLU A 91 8.45 -5.14 -4.77
N ILE A 92 7.36 -5.49 -4.08
CA ILE A 92 7.12 -5.15 -2.68
C ILE A 92 8.21 -5.79 -1.80
N LEU A 93 8.48 -7.08 -1.98
CA LEU A 93 9.51 -7.80 -1.22
C LEU A 93 10.92 -7.27 -1.50
N ARG A 94 11.23 -6.96 -2.76
CA ARG A 94 12.50 -6.37 -3.19
C ARG A 94 12.72 -5.00 -2.55
N THR A 95 11.73 -4.12 -2.65
CA THR A 95 11.76 -2.78 -2.05
C THR A 95 11.91 -2.88 -0.53
N GLY A 96 11.16 -3.80 0.10
CA GLY A 96 11.25 -4.07 1.54
C GLY A 96 12.63 -4.56 1.96
N SER A 97 13.23 -5.48 1.21
CA SER A 97 14.58 -5.98 1.48
C SER A 97 15.63 -4.87 1.37
N GLN A 98 15.57 -4.07 0.30
CA GLN A 98 16.49 -2.94 0.10
C GLN A 98 16.38 -1.90 1.22
N LEU A 99 15.17 -1.52 1.60
CA LEU A 99 14.94 -0.54 2.67
C LEU A 99 15.34 -1.09 4.04
N THR A 100 15.06 -2.37 4.29
CA THR A 100 15.50 -3.05 5.52
C THR A 100 17.02 -3.08 5.62
N HIS A 101 17.72 -3.39 4.52
CA HIS A 101 19.18 -3.40 4.48
C HIS A 101 19.76 -1.99 4.74
N ALA A 102 19.23 -0.98 4.05
CA ALA A 102 19.67 0.42 4.21
C ALA A 102 19.42 0.98 5.62
N LEU A 103 18.32 0.57 6.27
CA LEU A 103 17.93 1.04 7.61
C LEU A 103 18.36 0.08 8.74
N GLN A 104 19.09 -0.99 8.42
CA GLN A 104 19.48 -2.04 9.36
C GLN A 104 18.28 -2.61 10.15
N GLY A 105 17.14 -2.78 9.48
CA GLY A 105 15.87 -3.19 10.08
C GLY A 105 15.61 -4.70 10.06
N GLU A 106 14.34 -5.05 10.25
CA GLU A 106 13.84 -6.42 10.04
C GLU A 106 12.65 -6.46 9.08
N LEU A 107 12.70 -7.36 8.09
CA LEU A 107 11.60 -7.58 7.16
C LEU A 107 10.65 -8.65 7.70
N HIS A 108 9.37 -8.30 7.74
CA HIS A 108 8.23 -9.17 7.95
C HIS A 108 7.43 -9.27 6.65
N ALA A 109 6.84 -10.42 6.39
CA ALA A 109 5.93 -10.62 5.27
C ALA A 109 4.58 -11.10 5.76
N LEU A 110 3.50 -10.56 5.19
CA LEU A 110 2.13 -10.91 5.50
C LEU A 110 1.36 -11.27 4.23
N HIS A 111 0.73 -12.43 4.25
CA HIS A 111 -0.36 -12.76 3.33
C HIS A 111 -1.66 -12.94 4.13
N VAL A 112 -2.71 -12.22 3.71
CA VAL A 112 -4.06 -12.37 4.24
C VAL A 112 -4.89 -13.15 3.23
N PHE A 113 -5.40 -14.31 3.63
CA PHE A 113 -6.27 -15.13 2.78
C PHE A 113 -7.69 -15.15 3.34
N SER A 114 -8.69 -15.26 2.47
CA SER A 114 -10.08 -15.39 2.88
C SER A 114 -10.55 -16.80 2.52
N PRO A 115 -10.75 -17.71 3.48
CA PRO A 115 -11.35 -19.00 3.19
C PRO A 115 -12.79 -18.79 2.70
N PRO A 116 -13.29 -19.60 1.75
CA PRO A 116 -14.68 -19.55 1.34
C PRO A 116 -15.57 -19.76 2.57
N MET A 117 -16.51 -18.84 2.79
CA MET A 117 -17.55 -19.03 3.81
C MET A 117 -18.57 -20.01 3.24
N PRO A 118 -18.96 -21.07 3.99
CA PRO A 118 -20.04 -21.93 3.56
C PRO A 118 -21.32 -21.09 3.45
N ILE A 119 -21.86 -20.96 2.24
CA ILE A 119 -23.15 -20.30 2.01
C ILE A 119 -24.22 -21.33 2.36
N LEU A 120 -24.88 -21.17 3.50
CA LEU A 120 -26.03 -22.00 3.85
C LEU A 120 -27.27 -21.46 3.11
N PRO A 121 -27.96 -22.24 2.27
CA PRO A 121 -29.25 -21.84 1.72
C PRO A 121 -30.26 -21.66 2.87
N PRO A 122 -31.10 -20.59 2.87
CA PRO A 122 -32.04 -20.31 3.97
C PRO A 122 -33.03 -21.44 4.32
N LEU A 123 -33.18 -22.45 3.45
CA LEU A 123 -34.16 -23.54 3.56
C LEU A 123 -33.53 -24.95 3.51
N ALA A 124 -32.21 -25.09 3.67
CA ALA A 124 -31.55 -26.39 3.60
C ALA A 124 -31.78 -27.21 4.88
N MET A 125 -32.84 -28.04 4.90
CA MET A 125 -33.14 -29.07 5.91
C MET A 125 -32.66 -30.47 5.45
N GLY A 126 -31.50 -30.55 4.79
CA GLY A 126 -30.88 -31.80 4.34
C GLY A 126 -29.49 -31.99 4.93
N PRO A 127 -28.89 -33.20 4.84
CA PRO A 127 -27.53 -33.42 5.32
C PRO A 127 -26.58 -32.45 4.62
N ILE A 128 -25.81 -31.71 5.43
CA ILE A 128 -24.83 -30.74 4.97
C ILE A 128 -23.75 -31.52 4.21
N VAL A 129 -23.85 -31.57 2.88
CA VAL A 129 -22.72 -31.94 2.05
C VAL A 129 -21.83 -30.70 2.02
N ASP A 130 -20.66 -30.79 2.64
CA ASP A 130 -19.66 -29.72 2.60
C ASP A 130 -19.13 -29.60 1.17
N VAL A 131 -19.77 -28.78 0.34
CA VAL A 131 -19.33 -28.47 -1.04
C VAL A 131 -18.19 -27.43 -1.04
N SER A 132 -17.74 -27.01 0.14
CA SER A 132 -16.55 -26.15 0.28
C SER A 132 -15.30 -27.00 0.04
N THR A 133 -14.30 -26.47 -0.65
CA THR A 133 -12.94 -26.99 -0.47
C THR A 133 -12.64 -26.97 1.03
N PRO A 134 -12.16 -28.08 1.63
CA PRO A 134 -11.83 -28.12 3.04
C PRO A 134 -10.96 -26.92 3.40
N ARG A 135 -11.31 -26.23 4.49
CA ARG A 135 -10.60 -25.04 4.96
C ARG A 135 -9.07 -25.25 5.02
N ASP A 136 -8.67 -26.48 5.35
CA ASP A 136 -7.28 -26.92 5.44
C ASP A 136 -6.57 -26.97 4.09
N GLU A 137 -7.27 -27.34 3.00
CA GLU A 137 -6.71 -27.31 1.64
C GLU A 137 -6.49 -25.87 1.15
N THR A 138 -7.42 -24.97 1.47
CA THR A 138 -7.31 -23.54 1.14
C THR A 138 -6.13 -22.90 1.88
N GLU A 139 -5.94 -23.21 3.16
CA GLU A 139 -4.77 -22.73 3.92
C GLU A 139 -3.48 -23.35 3.39
N ALA A 140 -3.45 -24.65 3.07
CA ALA A 140 -2.27 -25.33 2.56
C ALA A 140 -1.80 -24.71 1.23
N GLU A 141 -2.71 -24.44 0.30
CA GLU A 141 -2.38 -23.77 -0.96
C GLU A 141 -1.93 -22.32 -0.74
N ALA A 142 -2.62 -21.56 0.12
CA ALA A 142 -2.22 -20.20 0.47
C ALA A 142 -0.80 -20.18 1.09
N ARG A 143 -0.49 -21.14 1.96
CA ARG A 143 0.84 -21.31 2.57
C ARG A 143 1.88 -21.66 1.52
N LYS A 144 1.60 -22.60 0.63
CA LYS A 144 2.51 -23.00 -0.45
C LYS A 144 2.85 -21.81 -1.34
N ARG A 145 1.85 -21.05 -1.78
CA ARG A 145 2.03 -19.85 -2.62
C ARG A 145 2.78 -18.74 -1.90
N PHE A 146 2.41 -18.46 -0.66
CA PHE A 146 3.09 -17.48 0.18
C PHE A 146 4.57 -17.82 0.34
N MET A 147 4.88 -19.08 0.67
CA MET A 147 6.27 -19.53 0.81
C MET A 147 7.03 -19.52 -0.51
N GLY A 148 6.37 -19.80 -1.63
CA GLY A 148 6.94 -19.70 -2.98
C GLY A 148 7.34 -18.26 -3.34
N GLU A 149 6.47 -17.28 -3.07
CA GLU A 149 6.77 -15.86 -3.33
C GLU A 149 7.90 -15.30 -2.46
N LEU A 150 8.06 -15.82 -1.24
CA LEU A 150 9.19 -15.46 -0.36
C LEU A 150 10.52 -16.09 -0.79
N GLY A 151 10.51 -17.02 -1.75
CA GLY A 151 11.72 -17.64 -2.28
C GLY A 151 12.69 -16.59 -2.84
N GLY A 152 13.94 -16.60 -2.35
CA GLY A 152 14.96 -15.61 -2.73
C GLY A 152 15.00 -14.34 -1.87
N PHE A 153 14.13 -14.22 -0.87
CA PHE A 153 14.15 -13.11 0.10
C PHE A 153 14.46 -13.60 1.52
N GLU A 154 15.28 -12.83 2.25
CA GLU A 154 15.65 -13.14 3.63
C GLU A 154 14.56 -12.71 4.62
N VAL A 155 13.49 -13.51 4.72
CA VAL A 155 12.45 -13.34 5.75
C VAL A 155 12.55 -14.49 6.75
N LYS A 156 12.90 -14.22 8.01
CA LYS A 156 12.97 -15.24 9.08
C LYS A 156 11.63 -15.97 9.22
N ARG A 157 11.64 -17.26 9.56
CA ARG A 157 10.40 -18.05 9.76
C ARG A 157 9.42 -17.39 10.75
N SER A 158 9.93 -16.81 11.83
CA SER A 158 9.14 -16.07 12.83
C SER A 158 8.48 -14.78 12.29
N ASN A 159 8.95 -14.27 11.15
CA ASN A 159 8.52 -13.02 10.56
C ASN A 159 7.61 -13.24 9.34
N ARG A 160 7.19 -14.49 9.08
CA ARG A 160 6.27 -14.87 8.01
C ARG A 160 4.87 -15.06 8.59
N HIS A 161 3.93 -14.20 8.21
CA HIS A 161 2.58 -14.17 8.74
C HIS A 161 1.60 -14.60 7.66
N LEU A 162 0.96 -15.76 7.84
CA LEU A 162 -0.17 -16.20 7.02
C LEU A 162 -1.41 -16.17 7.90
N VAL A 163 -2.38 -15.33 7.58
CA VAL A 163 -3.53 -15.06 8.46
C VAL A 163 -4.82 -15.12 7.67
N ALA A 164 -5.79 -15.87 8.16
CA ALA A 164 -7.14 -15.89 7.62
C ALA A 164 -7.91 -14.64 8.04
N GLY A 165 -8.61 -13.98 7.11
CA GLY A 165 -9.51 -12.88 7.43
C GLY A 165 -9.66 -11.85 6.32
N ARG A 166 -10.18 -10.67 6.69
CA ARG A 166 -10.29 -9.53 5.77
C ARG A 166 -9.04 -8.64 5.88
N PRO A 167 -8.43 -8.21 4.76
CA PRO A 167 -7.24 -7.35 4.80
C PRO A 167 -7.39 -6.08 5.65
N VAL A 168 -8.57 -5.45 5.63
CA VAL A 168 -8.88 -4.23 6.41
C VAL A 168 -8.76 -4.42 7.92
N ASP A 169 -9.02 -5.63 8.42
CA ASP A 169 -8.91 -5.93 9.85
C ASP A 169 -7.50 -6.46 10.19
N VAL A 170 -7.01 -7.36 9.35
CA VAL A 170 -5.79 -8.14 9.63
C VAL A 170 -4.52 -7.32 9.47
N ILE A 171 -4.40 -6.51 8.40
CA ILE A 171 -3.15 -5.77 8.14
C ILE A 171 -2.83 -4.80 9.29
N PRO A 172 -3.77 -3.94 9.74
CA PRO A 172 -3.50 -3.06 10.88
C PRO A 172 -3.24 -3.82 12.18
N ALA A 173 -3.95 -4.93 12.42
CA ALA A 173 -3.75 -5.76 13.61
C ALA A 173 -2.35 -6.39 13.66
N VAL A 174 -1.89 -6.97 12.55
CA VAL A 174 -0.56 -7.56 12.43
C VAL A 174 0.51 -6.47 12.56
N ALA A 175 0.35 -5.33 11.87
CA ALA A 175 1.29 -4.20 11.97
C ALA A 175 1.48 -3.73 13.42
N ARG A 176 0.39 -3.61 14.20
CA ARG A 176 0.46 -3.30 15.64
C ARG A 176 1.15 -4.41 16.43
N LYS A 177 0.80 -5.68 16.18
CA LYS A 177 1.37 -6.85 16.87
C LYS A 177 2.87 -6.97 16.64
N THR A 178 3.34 -6.75 15.42
CA THR A 178 4.76 -6.80 15.06
C THR A 178 5.51 -5.51 15.39
N ARG A 179 4.79 -4.45 15.80
CA ARG A 179 5.32 -3.09 16.01
C ARG A 179 6.03 -2.57 14.76
N SER A 180 5.40 -2.75 13.60
CA SER A 180 5.95 -2.30 12.33
C SER A 180 6.03 -0.78 12.28
N SER A 181 7.18 -0.28 11.85
CA SER A 181 7.43 1.15 11.63
C SER A 181 6.94 1.58 10.24
N ILE A 182 7.00 0.68 9.26
CA ILE A 182 6.56 0.92 7.89
C ILE A 182 5.78 -0.31 7.39
N VAL A 183 4.62 -0.09 6.79
CA VAL A 183 3.89 -1.12 6.03
C VAL A 183 4.11 -0.87 4.55
N LEU A 184 4.53 -1.91 3.82
CA LEU A 184 4.70 -1.88 2.38
C LEU A 184 3.52 -2.58 1.73
N MET A 185 2.86 -1.89 0.79
CA MET A 185 1.74 -2.46 0.06
C MET A 185 1.73 -1.99 -1.39
N GLY A 186 1.19 -2.81 -2.28
CA GLY A 186 1.02 -2.44 -3.68
C GLY A 186 -0.15 -1.47 -3.89
N ALA A 187 -0.05 -0.61 -4.88
CA ALA A 187 -1.21 0.13 -5.37
C ALA A 187 -2.11 -0.80 -6.22
N VAL A 188 -3.28 -1.20 -5.70
CA VAL A 188 -4.10 -2.29 -6.29
C VAL A 188 -5.26 -1.78 -7.14
N SER A 189 -5.22 -2.01 -8.46
CA SER A 189 -6.40 -1.86 -9.34
C SER A 189 -7.45 -2.95 -9.07
N ARG A 190 -8.74 -2.58 -9.03
CA ARG A 190 -9.85 -3.55 -8.92
C ARG A 190 -10.30 -4.16 -10.26
N SER A 191 -9.75 -3.76 -11.41
CA SER A 191 -10.45 -4.01 -12.69
C SER A 191 -9.64 -4.49 -13.87
N GLY A 192 -8.32 -4.75 -13.77
CA GLY A 192 -7.53 -5.24 -14.92
C GLY A 192 -7.47 -4.31 -16.15
N LEU A 193 -8.24 -3.22 -16.17
CA LEU A 193 -8.04 -2.09 -17.08
C LEU A 193 -6.79 -1.33 -16.65
N LYS A 194 -6.10 -0.72 -17.62
CA LYS A 194 -4.86 0.09 -17.56
C LYS A 194 -4.85 1.27 -16.54
N ARG A 195 -5.40 1.11 -15.34
CA ARG A 195 -5.62 2.14 -14.34
C ARG A 195 -5.31 1.54 -12.97
N ILE A 196 -4.39 2.17 -12.25
CA ILE A 196 -4.23 1.96 -10.82
C ILE A 196 -5.20 2.90 -10.13
N PHE A 197 -6.17 2.35 -9.42
CA PHE A 197 -6.96 3.07 -8.43
C PHE A 197 -6.62 2.49 -7.08
N ILE A 198 -6.58 3.30 -6.03
CA ILE A 198 -6.53 2.75 -4.68
C ILE A 198 -7.94 2.23 -4.43
N GLY A 199 -8.10 0.92 -4.32
CA GLY A 199 -9.41 0.36 -3.98
C GLY A 199 -9.79 0.72 -2.55
N ASN A 200 -11.10 0.78 -2.25
CA ASN A 200 -11.63 1.07 -0.91
C ASN A 200 -10.95 0.26 0.22
N THR A 201 -10.55 -0.98 -0.07
CA THR A 201 -9.78 -1.84 0.86
C THR A 201 -8.43 -1.21 1.23
N ALA A 202 -7.67 -0.76 0.23
CA ALA A 202 -6.37 -0.13 0.45
C ALA A 202 -6.53 1.22 1.13
N GLU A 203 -7.55 2.01 0.75
CA GLU A 203 -7.85 3.29 1.42
C GLU A 203 -8.12 3.09 2.92
N THR A 204 -9.03 2.16 3.24
CA THR A 204 -9.39 1.82 4.63
C THR A 204 -8.18 1.31 5.43
N VAL A 205 -7.33 0.48 4.82
CA VAL A 205 -6.11 -0.02 5.47
C VAL A 205 -5.15 1.14 5.75
N ILE A 206 -4.89 2.00 4.77
CA ILE A 206 -3.97 3.13 4.92
C ILE A 206 -4.44 4.05 6.04
N ASP A 207 -5.73 4.41 6.08
CA ASP A 207 -6.28 5.26 7.15
C ASP A 207 -6.22 4.60 8.53
N SER A 208 -6.32 3.27 8.59
CA SER A 208 -6.29 2.51 9.85
C SER A 208 -4.86 2.27 10.38
N LEU A 209 -3.83 2.50 9.56
CA LEU A 209 -2.43 2.32 9.94
C LEU A 209 -1.91 3.55 10.70
N GLY A 210 -1.45 3.30 11.93
CA GLY A 210 -0.75 4.28 12.77
C GLY A 210 0.75 4.36 12.52
N CYS A 211 1.31 3.53 11.63
CA CYS A 211 2.71 3.57 11.19
C CYS A 211 2.82 4.15 9.77
N ASP A 212 4.03 4.38 9.30
CA ASP A 212 4.26 4.92 7.97
C ASP A 212 3.90 3.89 6.90
N VAL A 213 3.59 4.37 5.69
CA VAL A 213 3.12 3.51 4.60
C VAL A 213 3.94 3.75 3.35
N LEU A 214 4.53 2.70 2.80
CA LEU A 214 5.22 2.72 1.52
C LEU A 214 4.36 2.05 0.46
N ILE A 215 3.87 2.84 -0.48
CA ILE A 215 3.16 2.34 -1.64
C ILE A 215 4.16 1.99 -2.74
N VAL A 216 4.17 0.72 -3.10
CA VAL A 216 4.99 0.19 -4.19
C VAL A 216 4.16 0.16 -5.47
N LYS A 217 4.75 0.64 -6.55
CA LYS A 217 4.14 0.71 -7.88
C LYS A 217 4.64 -0.45 -8.75
N PRO A 218 3.81 -0.98 -9.66
CA PRO A 218 4.29 -1.98 -10.62
C PRO A 218 5.30 -1.36 -11.59
N PRO A 219 6.20 -2.18 -12.18
CA PRO A 219 7.11 -1.71 -13.22
C PRO A 219 6.35 -1.02 -14.36
N ARG A 220 6.90 0.09 -14.87
CA ARG A 220 6.31 0.91 -15.94
C ARG A 220 4.93 1.50 -15.58
N PHE A 221 4.72 1.84 -14.32
CA PHE A 221 3.54 2.62 -13.94
C PHE A 221 3.52 3.98 -14.64
N GLU A 222 2.44 4.27 -15.35
CA GLU A 222 2.22 5.55 -16.03
C GLU A 222 1.27 6.43 -15.20
N ALA A 223 1.83 7.48 -14.61
CA ALA A 223 1.06 8.51 -13.94
C ALA A 223 0.30 9.38 -14.95
N LYS A 224 -0.93 9.81 -14.59
CA LYS A 224 -1.80 10.60 -15.47
C LYS A 224 -1.72 12.10 -15.19
N VAL A 225 -0.50 12.59 -15.03
CA VAL A 225 -0.24 14.01 -14.77
C VAL A 225 0.27 14.68 -16.06
N PRO A 226 -0.29 15.84 -16.46
CA PRO A 226 0.26 16.64 -17.55
C PRO A 226 1.74 16.96 -17.32
N ARG A 227 2.57 16.74 -18.35
CA ARG A 227 4.02 17.01 -18.29
C ARG A 227 4.34 18.50 -18.13
N ALA A 228 3.50 19.35 -18.70
CA ALA A 228 3.61 20.80 -18.57
C ALA A 228 2.84 21.28 -17.33
N SER A 229 3.45 22.19 -16.57
CA SER A 229 2.75 22.94 -15.53
C SER A 229 1.71 23.88 -16.16
N ARG A 230 0.58 24.07 -15.48
CA ARG A 230 -0.42 25.11 -15.85
C ARG A 230 -0.05 26.49 -15.31
N GLY A 231 1.06 26.61 -14.58
CA GLY A 231 1.47 27.82 -13.87
C GLY A 231 0.60 28.11 -12.64
N VAL A 232 0.96 29.18 -11.93
CA VAL A 232 0.15 29.69 -10.81
C VAL A 232 -1.16 30.26 -11.36
N GLN A 233 -2.29 29.76 -10.90
CA GLN A 233 -3.59 30.39 -11.16
C GLN A 233 -3.92 31.35 -10.03
N ILE A 234 -3.77 32.65 -10.28
CA ILE A 234 -4.21 33.70 -9.36
C ILE A 234 -5.73 33.85 -9.52
N LEU A 235 -6.49 33.28 -8.58
CA LEU A 235 -7.92 33.54 -8.49
C LEU A 235 -8.12 34.89 -7.78
N SER A 236 -8.36 35.94 -8.58
CA SER A 236 -8.86 37.21 -8.06
C SER A 236 -10.30 37.01 -7.59
N ALA A 237 -10.51 36.90 -6.28
CA ALA A 237 -11.83 37.07 -5.71
C ALA A 237 -12.20 38.56 -5.87
N ALA A 238 -13.08 38.88 -6.82
CA ALA A 238 -13.71 40.19 -6.83
C ALA A 238 -14.47 40.32 -5.50
N ALA A 239 -14.08 41.29 -4.67
CA ALA A 239 -14.91 41.69 -3.55
C ALA A 239 -16.23 42.22 -4.14
N THR A 240 -17.31 41.47 -3.98
CA THR A 240 -18.65 41.95 -4.29
C THR A 240 -18.91 43.16 -3.38
N PRO A 241 -19.39 44.29 -3.91
CA PRO A 241 -19.54 45.54 -3.17
C PRO A 241 -20.49 45.45 -1.98
#